data_AF-A0AAX3WMG8-F1
#
_entry.id   AF-A0AAX3WMG8-F1
#
_cell.length_a   1.000
_cell.length_b   1.000
_cell.length_c   1.000
_cell.angle_alpha   90.00
_cell.angle_beta   90.00
_cell.angle_gamma   90.00
#
_symmetry.space_group_name_H-M   'P 1'
#
loop_
_entity.id
_entity.type
_entity.pdbx_description
1 polymer ?
#
loop_
_entity_poly.entity_id
_entity_poly.type
_entity_poly.pdbx_seq_one_letter_code
_entity_poly.pdbx_strand_id
1 'polypeptide(L)' 'MTDDERKAAELRGLLRFAQGLGLDEATVREIYEAVGREAMVTGASDDTRMAEVRKRMIASASGA' A
#
# COMPACT_ATOMS: atom_id res chain seq x y z
N MET A 1 -19.51 5.90 0.00
CA MET A 1 -18.05 6.01 0.18
C MET A 1 -17.46 6.42 -1.15
N THR A 2 -16.89 7.62 -1.19
CA THR A 2 -16.13 8.14 -2.33
C THR A 2 -14.78 7.44 -2.45
N ASP A 3 -14.14 7.55 -3.61
CA ASP A 3 -12.79 7.01 -3.84
C ASP A 3 -11.77 7.62 -2.86
N ASP A 4 -11.87 8.92 -2.57
CA ASP A 4 -11.01 9.60 -1.60
C ASP A 4 -11.20 9.08 -0.17
N GLU A 5 -12.44 8.88 0.28
CA GLU A 5 -12.73 8.29 1.60
C GLU A 5 -12.18 6.87 1.72
N ARG A 6 -12.29 6.10 0.64
CA ARG A 6 -11.75 4.74 0.55
C ARG A 6 -10.22 4.75 0.66
N LYS A 7 -9.55 5.55 -0.18
CA LYS A 7 -8.08 5.70 -0.16
C LYS A 7 -7.58 6.14 1.21
N ALA A 8 -8.26 7.08 1.85
CA ALA A 8 -7.93 7.52 3.19
C ALA A 8 -8.09 6.39 4.23
N ALA A 9 -9.14 5.57 4.13
CA ALA A 9 -9.31 4.41 5.00
C ALA A 9 -8.22 3.34 4.78
N GLU A 10 -7.87 3.06 3.53
CA GLU A 10 -6.80 2.13 3.16
C GLU A 10 -5.44 2.60 3.68
N LEU A 11 -5.05 3.84 3.43
CA LEU A 11 -3.80 4.43 3.91
C LEU A 11 -3.72 4.43 5.44
N ARG A 12 -4.80 4.74 6.15
CA ARG A 12 -4.83 4.62 7.63
C ARG A 12 -4.57 3.20 8.11
N GLY A 13 -5.10 2.20 7.42
CA GLY A 13 -4.84 0.79 7.72
C GLY A 13 -3.38 0.41 7.46
N LEU A 14 -2.85 0.84 6.32
CA LEU A 14 -1.47 0.57 5.93
C LEU A 14 -0.46 1.25 6.85
N LEU A 15 -0.69 2.48 7.26
CA LEU A 15 0.20 3.19 8.18
C LEU A 15 0.29 2.49 9.54
N ARG A 16 -0.83 1.97 10.08
CA ARG A 16 -0.80 1.14 11.30
C ARG A 16 -0.03 -0.16 11.10
N PHE A 17 -0.14 -0.79 9.93
CA PHE A 17 0.64 -1.97 9.61
C PHE A 17 2.14 -1.64 9.50
N ALA A 18 2.49 -0.53 8.84
CA ALA A 18 3.85 -0.06 8.64
C ALA A 18 4.57 0.28 9.96
N GLN A 19 3.83 0.79 10.95
CA GLN A 19 4.38 1.04 12.29
C GLN A 19 4.97 -0.23 12.91
N GLY A 20 4.35 -1.39 12.72
CA GLY A 20 4.88 -2.68 13.18
C GLY A 20 6.10 -3.17 12.39
N LEU A 21 6.37 -2.56 11.23
CA LEU A 21 7.49 -2.86 10.35
C LEU A 21 8.61 -1.81 10.43
N GLY A 22 8.41 -0.71 11.17
CA GLY A 22 9.37 0.40 11.25
C GLY A 22 9.47 1.25 9.97
N LEU A 23 8.48 1.19 9.08
CA LEU A 23 8.45 1.99 7.85
C LEU A 23 7.87 3.38 8.10
N ASP A 24 8.43 4.38 7.44
CA ASP A 24 7.92 5.74 7.45
C ASP A 24 6.74 5.91 6.47
N GLU A 25 5.95 6.97 6.69
CA GLU A 25 4.78 7.28 5.89
C GLU A 25 5.09 7.54 4.40
N ALA A 26 6.24 8.14 4.08
CA ALA A 26 6.59 8.42 2.69
C ALA A 26 6.84 7.11 1.92
N THR A 27 7.56 6.16 2.53
CA THR A 27 7.76 4.81 1.97
C THR A 27 6.43 4.08 1.77
N VAL A 28 5.50 4.16 2.73
CA VAL A 28 4.16 3.55 2.62
C VAL A 28 3.39 4.14 1.44
N ARG A 29 3.39 5.47 1.32
CA ARG A 29 2.67 6.17 0.26
C ARG A 29 3.26 5.88 -1.11
N GLU A 30 4.58 5.84 -1.23
CA GLU A 30 5.26 5.47 -2.47
C GLU A 30 4.84 4.08 -2.94
N ILE A 31 4.87 3.08 -2.05
CA ILE A 31 4.46 1.70 -2.36
C ILE A 31 2.98 1.65 -2.76
N TYR A 32 2.10 2.31 -2.01
CA TYR A 32 0.67 2.34 -2.28
C TYR A 32 0.36 2.92 -3.66
N GLU A 33 0.96 4.07 -4.00
CA GLU A 33 0.75 4.73 -5.28
C GLU A 33 1.38 3.96 -6.44
N ALA A 34 2.57 3.38 -6.26
CA ALA A 34 3.23 2.54 -7.27
C ALA A 34 2.38 1.32 -7.63
N VAL A 35 1.95 0.56 -6.63
CA VAL A 35 1.08 -0.60 -6.84
C VAL A 35 -0.29 -0.19 -7.40
N GLY A 36 -0.81 0.97 -7.00
CA GLY A 36 -2.03 1.55 -7.57
C GLY A 36 -1.93 1.78 -9.08
N ARG A 37 -0.83 2.38 -9.55
CA ARG A 37 -0.58 2.59 -11.00
C ARG A 37 -0.43 1.26 -11.74
N GLU A 38 0.27 0.29 -11.17
CA GLU A 38 0.44 -1.03 -11.79
C GLU A 38 -0.88 -1.81 -11.89
N ALA A 39 -1.73 -1.73 -10.87
CA ALA A 39 -3.05 -2.34 -10.89
C ALA A 39 -3.95 -1.72 -11.97
N MET A 40 -3.85 -0.41 -12.22
CA MET A 40 -4.55 0.24 -13.33
C MET A 40 -4.11 -0.28 -14.70
N VAL A 41 -2.81 -0.56 -14.88
CA VAL A 41 -2.27 -1.10 -16.14
C VAL A 41 -2.68 -2.55 -16.35
N THR A 42 -2.67 -3.35 -15.28
CA THR A 42 -2.93 -4.80 -15.34
C THR A 42 -4.40 -5.17 -15.21
N GLY A 43 -5.27 -4.22 -14.79
CA GLY A 43 -6.65 -4.50 -14.43
C GLY A 43 -6.79 -5.36 -13.17
N ALA A 44 -5.77 -5.36 -12.30
CA ALA A 44 -5.78 -6.18 -11.10
C ALA A 44 -6.88 -5.75 -10.12
N SER A 45 -7.55 -6.73 -9.51
CA SER A 45 -8.54 -6.49 -8.46
C SER A 45 -7.92 -5.76 -7.27
N ASP A 46 -8.75 -5.04 -6.53
CA ASP A 46 -8.29 -4.31 -5.35
C ASP A 46 -7.69 -5.21 -4.26
N ASP A 47 -8.18 -6.44 -4.12
CA ASP A 47 -7.59 -7.42 -3.19
C ASP A 47 -6.16 -7.80 -3.60
N THR A 48 -5.94 -8.04 -4.89
CA THR A 48 -4.61 -8.30 -5.45
C THR A 48 -3.69 -7.11 -5.26
N ARG A 49 -4.19 -5.89 -5.52
CA ARG A 49 -3.48 -4.63 -5.29
C ARG A 49 -3.08 -4.49 -3.82
N MET A 50 -4.00 -4.69 -2.88
CA MET A 50 -3.72 -4.55 -1.44
C MET A 50 -2.78 -5.63 -0.91
N ALA A 51 -2.84 -6.86 -1.45
CA ALA A 51 -1.89 -7.92 -1.11
C ALA A 51 -0.47 -7.57 -1.56
N GLU A 52 -0.31 -7.03 -2.77
CA GLU A 52 0.99 -6.62 -3.30
C GLU A 52 1.56 -5.41 -2.53
N VAL A 53 0.73 -4.45 -2.12
CA VAL A 53 1.17 -3.35 -1.22
C VAL A 53 1.79 -3.91 0.06
N ARG A 54 1.08 -4.80 0.76
CA ARG A 54 1.58 -5.38 2.03
C ARG A 54 2.87 -6.18 1.82
N LYS A 55 2.93 -6.96 0.74
CA LYS A 55 4.13 -7.73 0.36
C LYS A 55 5.34 -6.81 0.14
N ARG A 56 5.17 -5.71 -0.59
CA ARG A 56 6.25 -4.73 -0.83
C ARG A 56 6.66 -4.00 0.45
N MET A 57 5.72 -3.67 1.33
CA MET A 57 6.05 -3.12 2.64
C MET A 57 6.91 -4.10 3.46
N ILE A 58 6.54 -5.37 3.53
CA ILE A 58 7.36 -6.39 4.21
C ILE A 58 8.75 -6.48 3.59
N ALA A 59 8.84 -6.46 2.26
CA ALA A 59 10.13 -6.50 1.56
C ALA A 59 11.00 -5.26 1.87
N SER A 60 10.42 -4.06 1.81
CA SER A 60 11.11 -2.80 2.16
C SER A 60 11.59 -2.78 3.60
N ALA A 61 10.79 -3.31 4.54
CA ALA A 61 11.14 -3.38 5.95
C ALA A 61 12.21 -4.44 6.25
N SER A 62 12.22 -5.53 5.48
CA SER A 62 13.19 -6.62 5.66
C SER A 62 14.58 -6.25 5.14
N GLY A 63 14.70 -5.19 4.34
CA GLY A 63 15.97 -4.73 3.78
C GLY A 63 16.55 -5.69 2.71
N ALA A 64 17.31 -5.10 1.80
CA ALA A 64 18.23 -5.78 0.90
C ALA A 64 19.39 -6.43 1.67
#